data_AF-A0A6C0ER14-F1
#
_entry.id   AF-A0A6C0ER14-F1
#
_cell.length_a   1.000
_cell.length_b   1.000
_cell.length_c   1.000
_cell.angle_alpha   90.00
_cell.angle_beta   90.00
_cell.angle_gamma   90.00
#
_symmetry.space_group_name_H-M   'P 1'
#
loop_
_entity.id
_entity.type
_entity.pdbx_description
1 polymer ?
#
loop_
_entity_poly.entity_id
_entity_poly.type
_entity_poly.pdbx_seq_one_letter_code
_entity_poly.pdbx_strand_id
1 'polypeptide(L)'
;MSNQINSSSVSGGISNTPLKLFQPFNIIVWLSFYSPIILAVCMVSLSFVFQNFKGLIYLAFLIGICVVRSFVYSMSGSTPIVSDGTICTSVQYSKYGNPTFSAFVFAFTIMYLSLPMFSNGALNFWVFSGLLVYFFLDMFIKIYKKCTIQTGDLFLNVLLGLASSAFIVTMMYAGGSGKYLFFNEVSSNKEICSMPKKQTFKCNVFKNGELIGSV
;
A
#
# COMPACT_ATOMS: atom_id res chain seq x y z
N MET A 1 -40.87 -5.74 -19.18
CA MET A 1 -39.95 -4.76 -18.57
C MET A 1 -38.55 -5.04 -19.07
N SER A 2 -38.13 -4.38 -20.15
CA SER A 2 -36.74 -4.40 -20.60
C SER A 2 -35.94 -3.49 -19.67
N ASN A 3 -35.08 -4.08 -18.84
CA ASN A 3 -34.12 -3.31 -18.04
C ASN A 3 -33.17 -2.61 -19.02
N GLN A 4 -33.37 -1.30 -19.21
CA GLN A 4 -32.35 -0.48 -19.86
C GLN A 4 -31.14 -0.43 -18.94
N ILE A 5 -30.14 -1.24 -19.27
CA ILE A 5 -28.82 -1.19 -18.63
C ILE A 5 -28.23 0.17 -19.01
N ASN A 6 -28.17 1.07 -18.03
CA ASN A 6 -27.56 2.39 -18.21
C ASN A 6 -26.08 2.21 -18.55
N SER A 7 -25.56 2.90 -19.57
CA SER A 7 -24.17 2.75 -20.04
C SER A 7 -23.11 3.03 -18.97
N SER A 8 -23.49 3.73 -17.88
CA SER A 8 -22.67 4.00 -16.70
C SER A 8 -22.48 2.80 -15.76
N SER A 9 -23.27 1.73 -15.90
CA SER A 9 -23.22 0.53 -15.04
C SER A 9 -22.33 -0.60 -15.59
N VAL A 10 -21.82 -0.44 -16.80
CA VAL A 10 -21.00 -1.40 -17.53
C VAL A 10 -19.53 -0.95 -17.48
N SER A 11 -18.65 -1.82 -16.98
CA SER A 11 -17.23 -1.47 -16.83
C SER A 11 -16.46 -1.61 -18.13
N GLY A 12 -17.01 -2.26 -19.15
CA GLY A 12 -16.43 -2.39 -20.49
C GLY A 12 -15.12 -3.16 -20.51
N GLY A 13 -14.60 -3.44 -21.70
CA GLY A 13 -13.28 -4.04 -21.87
C GLY A 13 -13.26 -5.29 -22.74
N ILE A 14 -12.15 -6.03 -22.68
CA ILE A 14 -11.97 -7.27 -23.42
C ILE A 14 -12.74 -8.40 -22.71
N SER A 15 -13.34 -9.31 -23.49
CA SER A 15 -14.04 -10.50 -22.97
C SER A 15 -13.19 -11.28 -21.97
N ASN A 16 -13.82 -11.74 -20.89
CA ASN A 16 -13.18 -12.55 -19.86
C ASN A 16 -12.66 -13.85 -20.46
N THR A 17 -11.35 -13.90 -20.66
CA THR A 17 -10.63 -15.12 -21.02
C THR A 17 -9.79 -15.56 -19.83
N PRO A 18 -9.66 -16.87 -19.57
CA PRO A 18 -8.86 -17.34 -18.45
C PRO A 18 -7.40 -16.91 -18.62
N LEU A 19 -6.86 -16.25 -17.59
CA LEU A 19 -5.48 -15.77 -17.55
C LEU A 19 -4.54 -16.96 -17.44
N LYS A 20 -3.84 -17.27 -18.53
CA LYS A 20 -2.82 -18.33 -18.57
C LYS A 20 -1.52 -17.80 -17.97
N LEU A 21 -1.19 -18.19 -16.74
CA LEU A 21 -0.04 -17.65 -15.99
C LEU A 21 1.33 -17.94 -16.62
N PHE A 22 1.45 -18.94 -17.49
CA PHE A 22 2.71 -19.19 -18.22
C PHE A 22 3.01 -18.12 -19.28
N GLN A 23 2.04 -17.25 -19.61
CA GLN A 23 2.27 -16.10 -20.49
C GLN A 23 2.60 -14.86 -19.65
N PRO A 24 3.76 -14.23 -19.86
CA PRO A 24 4.24 -13.15 -18.99
C PRO A 24 3.29 -11.95 -18.94
N PHE A 25 2.60 -11.64 -20.03
CA PHE A 25 1.63 -10.55 -20.07
C PHE A 25 0.40 -10.80 -19.17
N ASN A 26 -0.05 -12.06 -19.06
CA ASN A 26 -1.18 -12.40 -18.19
C ASN A 26 -0.82 -12.27 -16.71
N ILE A 27 0.45 -12.49 -16.35
CA ILE A 27 0.96 -12.24 -15.00
C ILE A 27 0.79 -10.76 -14.66
N ILE A 28 1.24 -9.85 -15.54
CA ILE A 28 1.13 -8.40 -15.31
C ILE A 28 -0.33 -7.98 -15.17
N VAL A 29 -1.22 -8.53 -16.00
CA VAL A 29 -2.67 -8.30 -15.89
C VAL A 29 -3.19 -8.76 -14.54
N TRP A 30 -2.82 -9.96 -14.10
CA TRP A 30 -3.19 -10.47 -12.77
C TRP A 30 -2.69 -9.57 -11.63
N LEU A 31 -1.43 -9.12 -11.68
CA LEU A 31 -0.87 -8.19 -10.69
C LEU A 31 -1.63 -6.86 -10.63
N SER A 32 -2.15 -6.37 -11.76
CA SER A 32 -2.93 -5.13 -11.77
C SER A 32 -4.33 -5.36 -11.16
N PHE A 33 -5.09 -6.34 -11.64
CA PHE A 33 -6.45 -6.56 -11.15
C PHE A 33 -6.52 -7.01 -9.68
N TYR A 34 -5.50 -7.72 -9.19
CA TYR A 34 -5.36 -8.14 -7.78
C TYR A 34 -4.56 -7.16 -6.91
N SER A 35 -4.16 -6.00 -7.45
CA SER A 35 -3.27 -5.05 -6.77
C SER A 35 -3.71 -4.64 -5.35
N PRO A 36 -5.01 -4.40 -5.04
CA PRO A 36 -5.40 -4.01 -3.68
C PRO A 36 -5.10 -5.09 -2.63
N ILE A 37 -5.36 -6.36 -2.96
CA ILE A 37 -5.09 -7.49 -2.06
C ILE A 37 -3.59 -7.72 -1.97
N ILE A 38 -2.88 -7.66 -3.10
CA ILE A 38 -1.42 -7.84 -3.14
C ILE A 38 -0.75 -6.79 -2.25
N LEU A 39 -1.12 -5.52 -2.37
CA LEU A 39 -0.60 -4.46 -1.49
C LEU A 39 -0.90 -4.72 -0.01
N ALA A 40 -2.13 -5.09 0.32
CA ALA A 40 -2.50 -5.41 1.69
C ALA A 40 -1.66 -6.56 2.26
N VAL A 41 -1.48 -7.64 1.49
CA VAL A 41 -0.66 -8.80 1.87
C VAL A 41 0.81 -8.43 2.00
N CYS A 42 1.37 -7.65 1.07
CA CYS A 42 2.75 -7.15 1.15
C CYS A 42 2.98 -6.30 2.41
N MET A 43 2.03 -5.45 2.77
CA MET A 43 2.13 -4.61 3.96
C MET A 43 2.03 -5.44 5.25
N VAL A 44 1.12 -6.41 5.28
CA VAL A 44 1.00 -7.32 6.42
C VAL A 44 2.23 -8.22 6.54
N SER A 45 2.79 -8.71 5.43
CA SER A 45 4.00 -9.56 5.46
C SER A 45 5.22 -8.83 6.01
N LEU A 46 5.37 -7.53 5.71
CA LEU A 46 6.42 -6.69 6.32
C LEU A 46 6.31 -6.64 7.86
N SER A 47 5.10 -6.77 8.41
CA SER A 47 4.89 -6.80 9.86
C SER A 47 5.51 -8.05 10.50
N PHE A 48 5.36 -9.20 9.83
CA PHE A 48 5.97 -10.45 10.27
C PHE A 48 7.49 -10.42 10.13
N VAL A 49 8.02 -9.86 9.04
CA VAL A 49 9.46 -9.72 8.81
C VAL A 49 10.11 -8.84 9.89
N PHE A 50 9.47 -7.73 10.26
CA PHE A 50 9.97 -6.80 11.26
C PHE A 50 9.46 -7.10 12.69
N GLN A 51 8.80 -8.24 12.91
CA GLN A 51 8.23 -8.66 14.20
C GLN A 51 7.43 -7.56 14.91
N ASN A 52 6.65 -6.79 14.15
CA ASN A 52 5.82 -5.71 14.66
C ASN A 52 4.36 -5.89 14.21
N PHE A 53 3.44 -5.11 14.78
CA PHE A 53 2.01 -5.15 14.43
C PHE A 53 1.59 -3.99 13.52
N LYS A 54 2.54 -3.24 12.94
CA LYS A 54 2.28 -1.98 12.25
C LYS A 54 1.47 -2.17 10.97
N GLY A 55 1.67 -3.26 10.24
CA GLY A 55 0.88 -3.57 9.05
C GLY A 55 -0.49 -4.16 9.32
N LEU A 56 -0.73 -4.73 10.50
CA LEU A 56 -2.10 -5.04 10.93
C LEU A 56 -2.89 -3.76 11.21
N ILE A 57 -2.25 -2.75 11.80
CA ILE A 57 -2.86 -1.43 12.04
C ILE A 57 -3.18 -0.74 10.71
N TYR A 58 -2.25 -0.75 9.76
CA TYR A 58 -2.50 -0.32 8.39
C TYR A 58 -3.70 -1.04 7.76
N LEU A 59 -3.75 -2.38 7.87
CA LEU A 59 -4.85 -3.18 7.31
C LEU A 59 -6.20 -2.81 7.95
N ALA A 60 -6.24 -2.63 9.27
CA ALA A 60 -7.45 -2.25 9.99
C ALA A 60 -7.99 -0.89 9.50
N PHE A 61 -7.12 0.11 9.34
CA PHE A 61 -7.51 1.41 8.79
C PHE A 61 -7.94 1.33 7.33
N LEU A 62 -7.24 0.55 6.51
CA LEU A 62 -7.59 0.34 5.10
C LEU A 62 -8.98 -0.27 4.97
N ILE A 63 -9.28 -1.33 5.74
CA ILE A 63 -10.60 -1.97 5.74
C ILE A 63 -11.66 -0.98 6.23
N GLY A 64 -11.40 -0.29 7.35
CA GLY A 64 -12.32 0.70 7.91
C GLY A 64 -12.68 1.79 6.90
N ILE A 65 -11.69 2.35 6.21
CA ILE A 65 -11.95 3.40 5.21
C ILE A 65 -12.59 2.84 3.94
N CYS A 66 -12.35 1.58 3.56
CA CYS A 66 -13.06 0.94 2.45
C CYS A 66 -14.56 0.78 2.74
N VAL A 67 -14.91 0.48 4.00
CA VAL A 67 -16.31 0.44 4.45
C VAL A 67 -16.93 1.83 4.40
N VAL A 68 -16.25 2.84 4.96
CA VAL A 68 -16.70 4.24 4.91
C VAL A 68 -16.89 4.71 3.47
N ARG A 69 -15.92 4.45 2.58
CA ARG A 69 -16.02 4.74 1.15
C ARG A 69 -17.26 4.10 0.54
N SER A 70 -17.49 2.81 0.80
CA SER A 70 -18.65 2.09 0.24
C SER A 70 -19.97 2.67 0.74
N PHE A 71 -20.03 3.11 1.99
CA PHE A 71 -21.19 3.80 2.56
C PHE A 71 -21.42 5.17 1.90
N VAL A 72 -20.36 5.97 1.71
CA VAL A 72 -20.44 7.27 1.00
C VAL A 72 -20.97 7.09 -0.43
N TYR A 73 -20.46 6.11 -1.17
CA TYR A 73 -20.98 5.81 -2.52
C TYR A 73 -22.45 5.38 -2.53
N SER A 74 -22.87 4.60 -1.52
CA SER A 74 -24.27 4.20 -1.37
C SER A 74 -25.17 5.40 -1.07
N MET A 75 -24.72 6.37 -0.28
CA MET A 75 -25.49 7.58 0.04
C MET A 75 -25.54 8.58 -1.12
N SER A 76 -24.48 8.66 -1.92
CA SER A 76 -24.39 9.56 -3.07
C SER A 76 -25.24 9.13 -4.27
N GLY A 77 -26.06 8.08 -4.14
CA GLY A 77 -26.93 7.58 -5.21
C GLY A 77 -26.19 6.97 -6.39
N SER A 78 -24.93 6.54 -6.20
CA SER A 78 -24.16 5.90 -7.26
C SER A 78 -24.79 4.57 -7.68
N THR A 79 -24.80 4.29 -8.98
CA THR A 79 -25.36 3.03 -9.49
C THR A 79 -24.39 1.87 -9.25
N PRO A 80 -24.88 0.70 -8.81
CA PRO A 80 -24.02 -0.47 -8.65
C PRO A 80 -23.51 -0.93 -10.03
N ILE A 81 -22.28 -1.44 -10.05
CA ILE A 81 -21.66 -1.99 -11.25
C ILE A 81 -22.23 -3.38 -11.50
N VAL A 82 -22.63 -3.65 -12.74
CA VAL A 82 -23.13 -4.94 -13.17
C VAL A 82 -21.98 -5.71 -13.82
N SER A 83 -21.87 -7.01 -13.53
CA SER A 83 -20.89 -7.86 -14.20
C SER A 83 -21.25 -7.99 -15.68
N ASP A 84 -20.37 -7.56 -16.56
CA ASP A 84 -20.58 -7.51 -18.01
C ASP A 84 -19.80 -8.60 -18.77
N GLY A 85 -19.22 -9.55 -18.04
CA GLY A 85 -18.42 -10.63 -18.62
C GLY A 85 -17.07 -10.17 -19.17
N THR A 86 -16.60 -8.97 -18.84
CA THR A 86 -15.28 -8.46 -19.24
C THR A 86 -14.23 -8.58 -18.13
N ILE A 87 -12.96 -8.50 -18.52
CA ILE A 87 -11.81 -8.52 -17.59
C ILE A 87 -11.89 -7.45 -16.50
N CYS A 88 -12.64 -6.37 -16.76
CA CYS A 88 -12.77 -5.24 -15.85
C CYS A 88 -13.76 -5.50 -14.70
N THR A 89 -14.64 -6.51 -14.83
CA THR A 89 -15.56 -6.94 -13.77
C THR A 89 -15.21 -8.29 -13.15
N SER A 90 -14.08 -8.92 -13.52
CA SER A 90 -13.70 -10.24 -13.00
C SER A 90 -13.45 -10.24 -11.50
N VAL A 91 -13.00 -9.09 -10.97
CA VAL A 91 -12.78 -8.88 -9.54
C VAL A 91 -13.56 -7.65 -9.12
N GLN A 92 -14.46 -7.81 -8.15
CA GLN A 92 -15.26 -6.72 -7.60
C GLN A 92 -14.96 -6.53 -6.12
N TYR A 93 -14.24 -5.45 -5.79
CA TYR A 93 -13.90 -5.11 -4.41
C TYR A 93 -15.02 -4.38 -3.67
N SER A 94 -15.89 -3.70 -4.43
CA SER A 94 -17.06 -3.00 -3.92
C SER A 94 -18.13 -3.01 -4.99
N LYS A 95 -19.40 -2.88 -4.58
CA LYS A 95 -20.54 -2.72 -5.49
C LYS A 95 -20.45 -1.43 -6.31
N TYR A 96 -19.68 -0.45 -5.82
CA TYR A 96 -19.57 0.89 -6.41
C TYR A 96 -18.11 1.25 -6.72
N GLY A 97 -17.90 1.90 -7.88
CA GLY A 97 -16.59 2.48 -8.26
C GLY A 97 -15.44 1.46 -8.29
N ASN A 98 -15.69 0.28 -8.85
CA ASN A 98 -14.74 -0.83 -8.95
C ASN A 98 -13.53 -0.55 -9.87
N PRO A 99 -13.66 0.03 -11.09
CA PRO A 99 -12.50 0.19 -11.99
C PRO A 99 -11.40 1.08 -11.39
N THR A 100 -11.78 2.04 -10.54
CA THR A 100 -10.89 2.99 -9.86
C THR A 100 -10.61 2.65 -8.40
N PHE A 101 -11.10 1.50 -7.89
CA PHE A 101 -10.90 1.09 -6.50
C PHE A 101 -9.43 0.89 -6.14
N SER A 102 -8.63 0.29 -7.04
CA SER A 102 -7.18 0.15 -6.80
C SER A 102 -6.50 1.50 -6.64
N ALA A 103 -6.91 2.53 -7.38
CA ALA A 103 -6.33 3.86 -7.29
C ALA A 103 -6.55 4.48 -5.91
N PHE A 104 -7.71 4.25 -5.30
CA PHE A 104 -7.97 4.63 -3.91
C PHE A 104 -7.02 3.92 -2.95
N VAL A 105 -6.85 2.60 -3.08
CA VAL A 105 -5.97 1.81 -2.20
C VAL A 105 -4.51 2.21 -2.37
N PHE A 106 -4.03 2.42 -3.60
CA PHE A 106 -2.69 2.92 -3.88
C PHE A 106 -2.47 4.30 -3.25
N ALA A 107 -3.38 5.25 -3.48
CA ALA A 107 -3.30 6.59 -2.91
C ALA A 107 -3.26 6.55 -1.37
N PHE A 108 -4.13 5.75 -0.76
CA PHE A 108 -4.13 5.53 0.68
C PHE A 108 -2.79 4.98 1.18
N THR A 109 -2.27 3.93 0.54
CA THR A 109 -1.01 3.27 0.90
C THR A 109 0.19 4.21 0.77
N ILE A 110 0.29 4.89 -0.37
CA ILE A 110 1.38 5.83 -0.67
C ILE A 110 1.39 6.92 0.38
N MET A 111 0.24 7.54 0.68
CA MET A 111 0.17 8.58 1.71
C MET A 111 0.47 8.03 3.11
N TYR A 112 -0.04 6.84 3.45
CA TYR A 112 0.10 6.24 4.78
C TYR A 112 1.56 5.98 5.13
N LEU A 113 2.32 5.51 4.13
CA LEU A 113 3.75 5.28 4.29
C LEU A 113 4.57 6.56 4.15
N SER A 114 4.24 7.42 3.19
CA SER A 114 5.06 8.57 2.87
C SER A 114 4.98 9.68 3.91
N LEU A 115 3.81 9.98 4.45
CA LEU A 115 3.66 11.05 5.44
C LEU A 115 4.59 10.90 6.65
N PRO A 116 4.71 9.73 7.32
CA PRO A 116 5.68 9.55 8.39
C PRO A 116 7.13 9.57 7.90
N MET A 117 7.42 9.05 6.68
CA MET A 117 8.78 9.12 6.12
C MET A 117 9.26 10.57 5.91
N PHE A 118 8.40 11.43 5.35
CA PHE A 118 8.70 12.85 5.14
C PHE A 118 8.77 13.62 6.46
N SER A 119 7.88 13.34 7.40
CA SER A 119 7.86 14.05 8.70
C SER A 119 9.08 13.72 9.57
N ASN A 120 9.61 12.50 9.46
CA ASN A 120 10.77 12.06 10.24
C ASN A 120 12.12 12.27 9.53
N GLY A 121 12.13 12.78 8.30
CA GLY A 121 13.35 12.99 7.50
C GLY A 121 14.07 11.69 7.07
N ALA A 122 13.48 10.52 7.32
CA ALA A 122 14.03 9.21 6.98
C ALA A 122 13.38 8.67 5.70
N LEU A 123 13.67 9.31 4.58
CA LEU A 123 13.05 9.00 3.28
C LEU A 123 13.62 7.73 2.66
N ASN A 124 12.76 6.72 2.51
CA ASN A 124 13.06 5.55 1.69
C ASN A 124 12.52 5.74 0.27
N PHE A 125 13.32 6.39 -0.58
CA PHE A 125 12.97 6.65 -1.98
C PHE A 125 12.73 5.38 -2.79
N TRP A 126 13.34 4.25 -2.43
CA TRP A 126 13.14 2.99 -3.13
C TRP A 126 11.70 2.48 -2.98
N VAL A 127 11.20 2.45 -1.74
CA VAL A 127 9.82 2.03 -1.46
C VAL A 127 8.81 3.00 -2.07
N PHE A 128 9.03 4.30 -1.90
CA PHE A 128 8.13 5.33 -2.44
C PHE A 128 8.06 5.28 -3.97
N SER A 129 9.21 5.20 -4.65
CA SER A 129 9.29 5.09 -6.11
C SER A 129 8.64 3.79 -6.60
N GLY A 130 8.89 2.66 -5.93
CA GLY A 130 8.28 1.38 -6.27
C GLY A 130 6.75 1.40 -6.23
N LEU A 131 6.16 2.03 -5.21
CA LEU A 131 4.71 2.18 -5.11
C LEU A 131 4.13 3.09 -6.20
N LEU A 132 4.82 4.18 -6.54
CA LEU A 132 4.41 5.06 -7.63
C LEU A 132 4.46 4.34 -8.98
N VAL A 133 5.56 3.64 -9.28
CA VAL A 133 5.68 2.86 -10.53
C VAL A 133 4.58 1.81 -10.62
N TYR A 134 4.29 1.10 -9.52
CA TYR A 134 3.24 0.11 -9.51
C TYR A 134 1.85 0.72 -9.72
N PHE A 135 1.55 1.87 -9.11
CA PHE A 135 0.32 2.61 -9.35
C PHE A 135 0.15 2.98 -10.83
N PHE A 136 1.19 3.51 -11.47
CA PHE A 136 1.12 3.85 -12.89
C PHE A 136 0.98 2.62 -13.79
N LEU A 137 1.66 1.52 -13.47
CA LEU A 137 1.50 0.25 -14.18
C LEU A 137 0.07 -0.29 -14.08
N ASP A 138 -0.52 -0.24 -12.89
CA ASP A 138 -1.91 -0.66 -12.67
C ASP A 138 -2.88 0.14 -13.55
N MET A 139 -2.76 1.46 -13.53
CA MET A 139 -3.59 2.35 -14.35
C MET A 139 -3.38 2.11 -15.85
N PHE A 140 -2.13 1.93 -16.28
CA PHE A 140 -1.79 1.64 -17.67
C PHE A 140 -2.44 0.34 -18.16
N ILE A 141 -2.38 -0.73 -17.37
CA ILE A 141 -2.97 -2.03 -17.75
C ILE A 141 -4.49 -1.95 -17.87
N LYS A 142 -5.16 -1.23 -16.97
CA LYS A 142 -6.62 -1.04 -17.03
C LYS A 142 -7.06 -0.24 -18.24
N ILE A 143 -6.30 0.79 -18.62
CA ILE A 143 -6.51 1.55 -19.86
C ILE A 143 -6.26 0.64 -21.07
N TYR A 144 -5.17 -0.14 -21.07
CA TYR A 144 -4.84 -1.07 -22.15
C TYR A 144 -5.93 -2.13 -22.35
N LYS A 145 -6.56 -2.60 -21.27
CA LYS A 145 -7.70 -3.54 -21.30
C LYS A 145 -9.05 -2.87 -21.58
N LYS A 146 -9.05 -1.56 -21.85
CA LYS A 146 -10.24 -0.74 -22.18
C LYS A 146 -11.30 -0.75 -21.08
N CYS A 147 -10.88 -0.79 -19.82
CA CYS A 147 -11.81 -0.59 -18.71
C CYS A 147 -12.32 0.86 -18.73
N THR A 148 -13.62 1.04 -18.47
CA THR A 148 -14.27 2.34 -18.32
C THR A 148 -13.73 3.03 -17.07
N ILE A 149 -12.77 3.94 -17.27
CA ILE A 149 -12.19 4.78 -16.22
C ILE A 149 -12.68 6.20 -16.46
N GLN A 150 -13.62 6.65 -15.65
CA GLN A 150 -14.02 8.06 -15.66
C GLN A 150 -12.97 8.89 -14.91
N THR A 151 -12.44 9.94 -15.54
CA THR A 151 -11.39 10.78 -14.95
C THR A 151 -11.85 11.44 -13.65
N GLY A 152 -13.13 11.83 -13.57
CA GLY A 152 -13.72 12.38 -12.34
C GLY A 152 -13.69 11.37 -11.18
N ASP A 153 -14.12 10.13 -11.43
CA ASP A 153 -14.07 9.06 -10.43
C ASP A 153 -12.64 8.72 -10.04
N LEU A 154 -11.71 8.66 -10.99
CA LEU A 154 -10.30 8.39 -10.71
C LEU A 154 -9.72 9.48 -9.80
N PHE A 155 -9.91 10.75 -10.15
CA PHE A 155 -9.43 11.88 -9.37
C PHE A 155 -10.02 11.88 -7.96
N LEU A 156 -11.33 11.65 -7.83
CA LEU A 156 -12.01 11.57 -6.53
C LEU A 156 -11.46 10.42 -5.67
N ASN A 157 -11.23 9.24 -6.26
CA ASN A 157 -10.68 8.09 -5.53
C ASN A 157 -9.25 8.35 -5.05
N VAL A 158 -8.40 8.95 -5.89
CA VAL A 158 -7.04 9.35 -5.48
C VAL A 158 -7.11 10.38 -4.36
N LEU A 159 -7.90 11.44 -4.53
CA LEU A 159 -8.05 12.50 -3.54
C LEU A 159 -8.56 11.96 -2.19
N LEU A 160 -9.62 11.13 -2.20
CA LEU A 160 -10.16 10.52 -0.98
C LEU A 160 -9.16 9.56 -0.33
N GLY A 161 -8.40 8.80 -1.12
CA GLY A 161 -7.35 7.92 -0.60
C GLY A 161 -6.24 8.70 0.10
N LEU A 162 -5.72 9.77 -0.55
CA LEU A 162 -4.71 10.65 0.04
C LEU A 162 -5.25 11.36 1.29
N ALA A 163 -6.44 11.97 1.20
CA ALA A 163 -7.01 12.77 2.30
C ALA A 163 -7.34 11.90 3.52
N SER A 164 -7.95 10.74 3.32
CA SER A 164 -8.29 9.83 4.43
C SER A 164 -7.05 9.30 5.14
N SER A 165 -6.02 8.93 4.37
CA SER A 165 -4.76 8.47 4.91
C SER A 165 -4.02 9.57 5.67
N ALA A 166 -3.91 10.77 5.09
CA ALA A 166 -3.33 11.93 5.75
C ALA A 166 -4.06 12.24 7.06
N PHE A 167 -5.40 12.26 7.03
CA PHE A 167 -6.21 12.47 8.22
C PHE A 167 -5.92 11.44 9.33
N ILE A 168 -5.90 10.14 8.98
CA ILE A 168 -5.62 9.07 9.95
C ILE A 168 -4.23 9.22 10.53
N VAL A 169 -3.21 9.43 9.69
CA VAL A 169 -1.82 9.56 10.15
C VAL A 169 -1.66 10.79 11.04
N THR A 170 -2.23 11.94 10.66
CA THR A 170 -2.21 13.16 11.50
C THR A 170 -2.93 12.94 12.83
N MET A 171 -4.08 12.27 12.83
CA MET A 171 -4.80 11.92 14.07
C MET A 171 -3.98 10.98 14.95
N MET A 172 -3.24 10.03 14.37
CA MET A 172 -2.35 9.16 15.14
C MET A 172 -1.19 9.93 15.78
N TYR A 173 -0.62 10.92 15.08
CA TYR A 173 0.38 11.80 15.67
C TYR A 173 -0.20 12.66 16.78
N ALA A 174 -1.35 13.29 16.56
CA ALA A 174 -2.02 14.13 17.55
C ALA A 174 -2.45 13.33 18.80
N GLY A 175 -2.89 12.08 18.61
CA GLY A 175 -3.28 11.16 19.69
C GLY A 175 -2.11 10.44 20.37
N GLY A 176 -0.85 10.74 20.03
CA GLY A 176 0.33 10.10 20.62
C GLY A 176 0.56 8.63 20.20
N SER A 177 -0.23 8.11 19.25
CA SER A 177 -0.12 6.75 18.73
C SER A 177 0.76 6.66 17.47
N GLY A 178 1.48 7.73 17.10
CA GLY A 178 2.33 7.77 15.92
C GLY A 178 3.37 6.64 15.88
N LYS A 179 3.86 6.15 17.04
CA LYS A 179 4.86 5.05 17.13
C LYS A 179 4.44 3.76 16.41
N TYR A 180 3.15 3.58 16.18
CA TYR A 180 2.59 2.43 15.47
C TYR A 180 2.57 2.57 13.95
N LEU A 181 2.97 3.72 13.41
CA LEU A 181 3.14 3.94 11.97
C LEU A 181 4.43 3.27 11.47
N PHE A 182 4.38 2.71 10.26
CA PHE A 182 5.45 1.89 9.68
C PHE A 182 6.84 2.54 9.72
N PHE A 183 6.92 3.83 9.38
CA PHE A 183 8.17 4.59 9.31
C PHE A 183 8.22 5.72 10.34
N ASN A 184 7.69 5.48 11.54
CA ASN A 184 7.84 6.41 12.67
C ASN A 184 8.94 6.01 13.66
N GLU A 185 9.86 5.17 13.21
CA GLU A 185 11.11 4.98 13.91
C GLU A 185 12.05 6.06 13.39
N VAL A 186 12.07 7.21 14.08
CA VAL A 186 13.31 7.98 14.14
C VAL A 186 14.41 6.99 14.45
N SER A 187 15.53 7.07 13.74
CA SER A 187 16.75 6.25 13.92
C SER A 187 17.31 6.43 15.34
N SER A 188 16.57 5.92 16.30
CA SER A 188 16.71 6.04 17.75
C SER A 188 16.67 4.63 18.33
N ASN A 189 17.33 3.72 17.63
CA ASN A 189 18.49 3.14 18.24
C ASN A 189 19.66 3.32 17.29
N LYS A 190 20.67 4.05 17.79
CA LYS A 190 22.10 3.89 17.48
C LYS A 190 22.58 2.45 17.79
N GLU A 191 21.78 1.45 17.46
CA GLU A 191 22.14 0.05 17.32
C GLU A 191 22.40 -0.24 15.82
N ILE A 192 22.87 0.78 15.07
CA ILE A 192 23.87 0.45 14.06
C ILE A 192 25.04 -0.03 14.90
N CYS A 193 25.35 -1.32 14.84
CA CYS A 193 26.63 -1.86 15.25
C CYS A 193 27.71 -1.15 14.42
N SER A 194 28.03 0.10 14.76
CA SER A 194 29.13 0.82 14.17
C SER A 194 30.36 0.12 14.69
N MET A 195 31.11 -0.53 13.80
CA MET A 195 32.42 -1.07 14.17
C MET A 195 33.22 0.08 14.79
N PRO A 196 33.51 0.03 16.11
CA PRO A 196 34.22 1.12 16.76
C PRO A 196 35.59 1.24 16.11
N LYS A 197 35.85 2.41 15.51
CA LYS A 197 36.99 2.63 14.61
C LYS A 197 38.36 2.40 15.28
N LYS A 198 38.41 2.37 16.62
CA LYS A 198 39.56 1.96 17.43
C LYS A 198 39.06 1.34 18.74
N GLN A 199 39.27 0.04 18.92
CA GLN A 199 39.22 -0.58 20.25
C GLN A 199 40.67 -0.76 20.72
N THR A 200 41.06 -0.06 21.77
CA THR A 200 42.33 -0.32 22.45
C THR A 200 42.08 -1.46 23.44
N PHE A 201 42.50 -2.67 23.07
CA PHE A 201 42.51 -3.79 24.00
C PHE A 201 43.63 -3.56 25.01
N LYS A 202 43.29 -3.55 26.30
CA LYS A 202 44.32 -3.59 27.36
C LYS A 202 44.82 -5.02 27.47
N CYS A 203 46.07 -5.24 27.05
CA CYS A 203 46.75 -6.51 27.17
C CYS A 203 47.40 -6.60 28.54
N ASN A 204 46.81 -7.42 29.40
CA ASN A 204 47.45 -7.84 30.65
C ASN A 204 48.44 -8.96 30.34
N VAL A 205 49.72 -8.69 30.53
CA VAL A 205 50.81 -9.64 30.31
C VAL A 205 51.08 -10.37 31.62
N PHE A 206 51.05 -11.70 31.61
CA PHE A 206 51.30 -12.54 32.78
C PHE A 206 52.55 -13.41 32.55
N LYS A 207 53.35 -13.61 33.60
CA LYS A 207 54.46 -14.57 33.62
C LYS A 207 54.37 -15.39 34.91
N ASN A 208 54.32 -16.71 34.78
CA ASN A 208 54.15 -17.64 35.91
C ASN A 208 52.90 -17.38 36.78
N GLY A 209 51.81 -16.87 36.17
CA GLY A 209 50.55 -16.60 36.88
C GLY A 209 50.47 -15.22 37.54
N GLU A 210 51.55 -14.44 37.56
CA GLU A 210 51.56 -13.08 38.11
C GLU A 210 51.54 -12.01 36.99
N LEU A 211 50.78 -10.94 37.21
CA LEU A 211 50.63 -9.83 36.27
C LEU A 211 51.93 -9.01 36.24
N ILE A 212 52.61 -8.99 35.09
CA ILE A 212 53.86 -8.25 34.91
C ILE A 212 53.70 -6.92 34.18
N GLY A 213 52.53 -6.65 33.59
CA GLY A 213 52.23 -5.34 32.99
C GLY A 213 50.88 -5.28 32.27
N SER A 214 50.37 -4.07 32.10
CA SER A 214 49.18 -3.74 31.30
C SER A 214 49.58 -2.73 30.24
N VAL A 215 49.39 -3.06 28.95
CA VAL A 215 49.58 -2.15 27.81
C VAL A 215 48.30 -1.99 27.00
#